data_AF-A0A2R6LG66-F1
#
_entry.id   AF-A0A2R6LG66-F1
#
_cell.length_a   1.000
_cell.length_b   1.000
_cell.length_c   1.000
_cell.angle_alpha   90.00
_cell.angle_beta   90.00
_cell.angle_gamma   90.00
#
_symmetry.space_group_name_H-M   'P 1'
#
loop_
_entity.id
_entity.type
_entity.pdbx_description
1 polymer ?
#
loop_
_entity_poly.entity_id
_entity_poly.type
_entity_poly.pdbx_seq_one_letter_code
_entity_poly.pdbx_strand_id
1 'polypeptide(L)'
;MRPTAHVHLLSADRNALLDVVERAETTFLEFGVAPERRTTAVDPETARQYATADPATTDGAWLPYLSTATVDAAAEDGADLHHAGITGMTVVGRLLREEVEGHPAVYLQSDDRSAGVRTGYAVYRYAGPVRGYECLHRQDDAAL
;
A
#
# COMPACT_ATOMS: atom_id res chain seq x y z
N MET A 1 -7.45 -22.03 -0.38
CA MET A 1 -7.08 -20.70 -0.91
C MET A 1 -5.69 -20.39 -0.39
N ARG A 2 -4.72 -20.00 -1.23
CA ARG A 2 -3.40 -19.57 -0.72
C ARG A 2 -3.55 -18.17 -0.11
N PRO A 3 -2.97 -17.89 1.07
CA PRO A 3 -3.03 -16.56 1.63
C PRO A 3 -2.31 -15.58 0.70
N THR A 4 -3.01 -14.50 0.34
CA THR A 4 -2.52 -13.44 -0.55
C THR A 4 -2.34 -12.15 0.24
N ALA A 5 -1.17 -11.54 0.13
CA ALA A 5 -0.94 -10.18 0.59
C ALA A 5 -1.56 -9.20 -0.42
N HIS A 6 -2.24 -8.18 0.08
CA HIS A 6 -2.59 -6.98 -0.68
C HIS A 6 -1.95 -5.79 0.02
N VAL A 7 -1.04 -5.12 -0.69
CA VAL A 7 -0.26 -4.01 -0.15
C VAL A 7 -0.42 -2.82 -1.07
N HIS A 8 -0.58 -1.64 -0.46
CA HIS A 8 -0.62 -0.38 -1.16
C HIS A 8 0.49 0.52 -0.64
N LEU A 9 1.27 1.07 -1.55
CA LEU A 9 2.27 2.09 -1.29
C LEU A 9 1.73 3.42 -1.81
N LEU A 10 1.91 4.48 -1.03
CA LEU A 10 1.45 5.83 -1.37
C LEU A 10 2.50 6.86 -0.96
N SER A 11 2.77 7.84 -1.82
CA SER A 11 3.73 8.92 -1.58
C SER A 11 3.40 10.15 -2.42
N ALA A 12 3.61 11.35 -1.89
CA ALA A 12 3.65 12.58 -2.67
C ALA A 12 4.97 12.72 -3.46
N ASP A 13 6.05 12.09 -2.99
CA ASP A 13 7.31 12.00 -3.72
C ASP A 13 7.30 10.79 -4.66
N ARG A 14 7.18 11.08 -5.97
CA ARG A 14 7.19 10.07 -7.04
C ARG A 14 8.47 9.24 -7.04
N ASN A 15 9.62 9.88 -6.84
CA ASN A 15 10.90 9.22 -6.97
C ASN A 15 11.12 8.27 -5.79
N ALA A 16 10.78 8.71 -4.58
CA ALA A 16 10.83 7.83 -3.40
C ALA A 16 9.94 6.58 -3.57
N LEU A 17 8.75 6.72 -4.17
CA LEU A 17 7.90 5.56 -4.46
C LEU A 17 8.53 4.62 -5.49
N LEU A 18 9.03 5.17 -6.60
CA LEU A 18 9.62 4.37 -7.67
C LEU A 18 10.87 3.64 -7.19
N ASP A 19 11.72 4.28 -6.40
CA ASP A 19 12.91 3.66 -5.81
C ASP A 19 12.52 2.42 -4.96
N VAL A 20 11.48 2.52 -4.13
CA VAL A 20 10.96 1.38 -3.36
C VAL A 20 10.44 0.27 -4.29
N VAL A 21 9.67 0.63 -5.31
CA VAL A 21 9.08 -0.34 -6.24
C VAL A 21 10.15 -1.07 -7.05
N GLU A 22 11.16 -0.36 -7.56
CA GLU A 22 12.27 -0.94 -8.33
C GLU A 22 13.14 -1.88 -7.48
N ARG A 23 13.39 -1.51 -6.22
CA ARG A 23 14.09 -2.38 -5.27
C ARG A 23 13.26 -3.61 -4.94
N ALA A 24 11.97 -3.45 -4.68
CA ALA A 24 11.06 -4.56 -4.43
C ALA A 24 11.00 -5.51 -5.63
N GLU A 25 11.00 -5.00 -6.85
CA GLU A 25 11.05 -5.80 -8.08
C GLU A 25 12.33 -6.63 -8.18
N THR A 26 13.47 -6.03 -7.84
CA THR A 26 14.75 -6.74 -7.79
C THR A 26 14.67 -7.89 -6.78
N THR A 27 14.20 -7.60 -5.56
CA THR A 27 14.03 -8.59 -4.50
C THR A 27 13.03 -9.69 -4.91
N PHE A 28 11.93 -9.36 -5.56
CA PHE A 28 10.97 -10.36 -6.07
C PHE A 28 11.62 -11.31 -7.07
N LEU A 29 12.44 -10.80 -8.00
CA LEU A 29 13.16 -11.62 -8.96
C LEU A 29 14.17 -12.55 -8.26
N GLU A 30 14.91 -12.04 -7.27
CA GLU A 30 15.86 -12.84 -6.48
C GLU A 30 15.19 -14.02 -5.76
N PHE A 31 13.98 -13.81 -5.24
CA PHE A 31 13.21 -14.84 -4.54
C PHE A 31 12.27 -15.64 -5.46
N GLY A 32 12.27 -15.40 -6.77
CA GLY A 32 11.41 -16.09 -7.73
C GLY A 32 9.91 -15.84 -7.53
N VAL A 33 9.54 -14.66 -7.02
CA VAL A 33 8.17 -14.24 -6.78
C VAL A 33 7.71 -13.32 -7.91
N ALA A 34 6.49 -13.51 -8.40
CA ALA A 34 5.90 -12.67 -9.45
C ALA A 34 4.53 -12.13 -8.99
N PRO A 35 4.50 -11.06 -8.18
CA PRO A 35 3.24 -10.43 -7.79
C PRO A 35 2.62 -9.65 -8.95
N GLU A 36 1.29 -9.45 -8.91
CA GLU A 36 0.63 -8.46 -9.76
C GLU A 36 0.90 -7.07 -9.16
N ARG A 37 1.17 -6.07 -10.01
CA ARG A 37 1.41 -4.69 -9.62
C ARG A 37 0.68 -3.71 -10.52
N ARG A 38 0.26 -2.57 -9.97
CA ARG A 38 -0.26 -1.42 -10.74
C ARG A 38 0.19 -0.14 -10.08
N THR A 39 0.65 0.81 -10.90
CA THR A 39 1.05 2.14 -10.46
C THR A 39 0.15 3.20 -11.09
N THR A 40 -0.26 4.20 -10.34
CA THR A 40 -1.04 5.34 -10.84
C THR A 40 -0.67 6.62 -10.12
N ALA A 41 -0.84 7.76 -10.79
CA ALA A 41 -0.85 9.06 -10.14
C ALA A 41 -2.30 9.53 -10.02
N VAL A 42 -2.64 10.19 -8.92
CA VAL A 42 -4.00 10.65 -8.64
C VAL A 42 -3.92 11.86 -7.71
N ASP A 43 -4.75 12.87 -7.92
CA ASP A 43 -4.82 13.98 -6.98
C ASP A 43 -5.42 13.54 -5.62
N PRO A 44 -5.10 14.22 -4.51
CA PRO A 44 -5.56 13.81 -3.19
C PRO A 44 -7.09 13.78 -3.03
N GLU A 45 -7.85 14.61 -3.74
CA GLU A 45 -9.31 14.64 -3.61
C GLU A 45 -9.92 13.42 -4.28
N THR A 46 -9.51 13.12 -5.51
CA THR A 46 -9.90 11.92 -6.25
C THR A 46 -9.48 10.65 -5.49
N ALA A 47 -8.28 10.63 -4.88
CA ALA A 47 -7.82 9.51 -4.06
C ALA A 47 -8.75 9.26 -2.86
N ARG A 48 -9.21 10.32 -2.17
CA ARG A 48 -10.19 10.21 -1.08
C ARG A 48 -11.53 9.72 -1.58
N GLN A 49 -12.01 10.23 -2.71
CA GLN A 49 -13.28 9.77 -3.31
C GLN A 49 -13.22 8.27 -3.59
N TYR A 50 -12.15 7.78 -4.21
CA TYR A 50 -11.95 6.34 -4.42
C TYR A 50 -11.88 5.57 -3.11
N ALA A 51 -11.13 6.04 -2.11
CA ALA A 51 -11.00 5.38 -0.81
C ALA A 51 -12.34 5.24 -0.04
N THR A 52 -13.35 6.02 -0.41
CA THR A 52 -14.73 5.92 0.12
C THR A 52 -15.70 5.15 -0.79
N ALA A 53 -15.28 4.83 -2.01
CA ALA A 53 -16.11 4.11 -2.98
C ALA A 53 -16.16 2.61 -2.66
N ASP A 54 -17.27 1.96 -3.01
CA ASP A 54 -17.37 0.51 -2.91
C ASP A 54 -16.45 -0.15 -3.97
N PRO A 55 -15.48 -0.98 -3.55
CA PRO A 55 -14.61 -1.69 -4.49
C PRO A 55 -15.38 -2.63 -5.43
N ALA A 56 -16.57 -3.11 -5.04
CA ALA A 56 -17.39 -3.99 -5.88
C ALA A 56 -18.04 -3.26 -7.05
N THR A 57 -18.21 -1.94 -6.95
CA THR A 57 -18.86 -1.12 -7.99
C THR A 57 -17.87 -0.29 -8.80
N THR A 58 -16.58 -0.35 -8.45
CA THR A 58 -15.54 0.47 -9.07
C THR A 58 -14.63 -0.41 -9.92
N ASP A 59 -14.71 -0.26 -11.23
CA ASP A 59 -13.96 -1.09 -12.17
C ASP A 59 -12.45 -0.80 -12.10
N GLY A 60 -11.64 -1.86 -12.12
CA GLY A 60 -10.22 -1.84 -12.48
C GLY A 60 -9.24 -1.10 -11.56
N ALA A 61 -9.67 -0.29 -10.60
CA ALA A 61 -8.79 0.49 -9.75
C ALA A 61 -8.48 -0.27 -8.45
N TRP A 62 -7.20 -0.28 -8.04
CA TRP A 62 -6.80 -0.71 -6.69
C TRP A 62 -6.96 0.42 -5.65
N LEU A 63 -7.31 1.62 -6.12
CA LEU A 63 -7.56 2.81 -5.29
C LEU A 63 -8.75 2.65 -4.33
N PRO A 64 -9.89 2.03 -4.68
CA PRO A 64 -10.97 1.73 -3.74
C PRO A 64 -10.58 0.90 -2.52
N TYR A 65 -9.46 0.16 -2.59
CA TYR A 65 -8.97 -0.59 -1.44
C TYR A 65 -8.08 0.25 -0.51
N LEU A 66 -7.67 1.46 -0.92
CA LEU A 66 -7.01 2.41 -0.03
C LEU A 66 -7.98 2.86 1.06
N SER A 67 -7.45 2.99 2.27
CA SER A 67 -8.13 3.71 3.34
C SER A 67 -7.92 5.22 3.20
N THR A 68 -8.90 6.00 3.64
CA THR A 68 -8.76 7.45 3.76
C THR A 68 -7.59 7.82 4.68
N ALA A 69 -7.32 7.02 5.72
CA ALA A 69 -6.19 7.21 6.62
C ALA A 69 -4.84 7.18 5.89
N THR A 70 -4.65 6.28 4.92
CA THR A 70 -3.43 6.24 4.09
C THR A 70 -3.33 7.47 3.20
N VAL A 71 -4.44 7.88 2.58
CA VAL A 71 -4.49 9.07 1.71
C VAL A 71 -4.17 10.34 2.51
N ASP A 72 -4.78 10.50 3.68
CA ASP A 72 -4.56 11.66 4.55
C ASP A 72 -3.15 11.70 5.13
N ALA A 73 -2.54 10.55 5.40
CA ALA A 73 -1.16 10.49 5.85
C ALA A 73 -0.16 10.88 4.75
N ALA A 74 -0.42 10.50 3.50
CA ALA A 74 0.46 10.76 2.37
C ALA A 74 0.23 12.12 1.69
N ALA A 75 -0.95 12.73 1.86
CA ALA A 75 -1.31 13.98 1.20
C ALA A 75 -0.45 15.14 1.71
N GLU A 76 0.24 15.77 0.77
CA GLU A 76 0.92 17.05 0.96
C GLU A 76 0.20 18.14 0.16
N ASP A 77 0.24 19.39 0.65
CA ASP A 77 -0.52 20.49 0.06
C ASP A 77 -0.10 20.74 -1.41
N GLY A 78 -1.07 20.62 -2.33
CA GLY A 78 -0.87 20.87 -3.76
C GLY A 78 -0.09 19.81 -4.54
N ALA A 79 0.25 18.67 -3.93
CA ALA A 79 0.96 17.58 -4.60
C ALA A 79 0.03 16.43 -5.02
N ASP A 80 0.29 15.85 -6.19
CA ASP A 80 -0.33 14.60 -6.60
C ASP A 80 0.16 13.44 -5.72
N LEU A 81 -0.68 12.43 -5.54
CA LEU A 81 -0.32 11.18 -4.89
C LEU A 81 0.07 10.13 -5.92
N HIS A 82 1.21 9.50 -5.68
CA HIS A 82 1.67 8.35 -6.44
C HIS A 82 1.36 7.08 -5.66
N HIS A 83 0.62 6.19 -6.31
CA HIS A 83 0.15 4.93 -5.76
C HIS A 83 0.81 3.75 -6.46
N ALA A 84 1.22 2.75 -5.70
CA ALA A 84 1.52 1.42 -6.20
C ALA A 84 0.76 0.39 -5.37
N GLY A 85 -0.22 -0.29 -5.95
CA GLY A 85 -0.75 -1.50 -5.33
C GLY A 85 0.07 -2.70 -5.79
N ILE A 86 0.16 -3.72 -4.93
CA ILE A 86 0.87 -4.97 -5.18
C ILE A 86 0.10 -6.10 -4.50
N THR A 87 -0.19 -7.17 -5.24
CA THR A 87 -0.85 -8.38 -4.69
C THR A 87 -0.10 -9.64 -5.08
N GLY A 88 0.00 -10.59 -4.15
CA GLY A 88 0.74 -11.82 -4.36
C GLY A 88 0.77 -12.69 -3.12
N MET A 89 1.73 -13.61 -3.04
CA MET A 89 1.90 -14.47 -1.86
C MET A 89 2.18 -13.66 -0.60
N THR A 90 1.85 -14.17 0.59
CA THR A 90 2.09 -13.47 1.87
C THR A 90 3.51 -12.93 2.06
N VAL A 91 4.53 -13.62 1.51
CA VAL A 91 5.93 -13.18 1.55
C VAL A 91 6.15 -11.80 0.91
N VAL A 92 5.34 -11.42 -0.09
CA VAL A 92 5.40 -10.12 -0.77
C VAL A 92 5.25 -8.98 0.22
N GLY A 93 4.31 -9.07 1.16
CA GLY A 93 4.10 -8.02 2.16
C GLY A 93 5.28 -7.87 3.12
N ARG A 94 6.01 -8.95 3.38
CA ARG A 94 7.25 -8.89 4.16
C ARG A 94 8.37 -8.21 3.36
N LEU A 95 8.61 -8.66 2.14
CA LEU A 95 9.67 -8.11 1.27
C LEU A 95 9.46 -6.61 1.01
N LEU A 96 8.21 -6.19 0.76
CA LEU A 96 7.89 -4.78 0.57
C LEU A 96 8.18 -3.93 1.81
N ARG A 97 7.91 -4.46 3.01
CA ARG A 97 8.25 -3.76 4.24
C ARG A 97 9.77 -3.69 4.44
N GLU A 98 10.56 -4.61 3.90
CA GLU A 98 12.02 -4.47 3.97
C GLU A 98 12.51 -3.37 3.00
N GLU A 99 11.91 -3.22 1.82
CA GLU A 99 12.33 -2.19 0.85
C GLU A 99 11.84 -0.77 1.13
N VAL A 100 10.72 -0.63 1.86
CA VAL A 100 10.29 0.69 2.37
C VAL A 100 11.26 1.25 3.42
N GLU A 101 12.15 0.41 3.97
CA GLU A 101 13.13 0.85 4.95
C GLU A 101 14.05 1.92 4.32
N GLY A 102 14.18 3.06 5.00
CA GLY A 102 14.93 4.21 4.49
C GLY A 102 14.10 5.23 3.70
N HIS A 103 12.82 4.95 3.43
CA HIS A 103 11.94 5.82 2.65
C HIS A 103 10.79 6.41 3.49
N PRO A 104 11.03 7.40 4.36
CA PRO A 104 10.03 7.95 5.28
C PRO A 104 8.91 8.74 4.60
N ALA A 105 9.03 9.02 3.31
CA ALA A 105 7.99 9.64 2.48
C ALA A 105 6.97 8.61 1.93
N VAL A 106 7.29 7.31 2.00
CA VAL A 106 6.43 6.24 1.48
C VAL A 106 5.61 5.64 2.63
N TYR A 107 4.29 5.67 2.46
CA TYR A 107 3.32 5.08 3.36
C TYR A 107 2.90 3.71 2.84
N LEU A 108 2.83 2.72 3.73
CA LEU A 108 2.47 1.34 3.41
C LEU A 108 1.15 0.99 4.10
N GLN A 109 0.12 0.68 3.33
CA GLN A 109 -1.07 0.00 3.82
C GLN A 109 -0.96 -1.49 3.53
N SER A 110 -1.17 -2.32 4.55
CA SER A 110 -1.30 -3.77 4.41
C SER A 110 -2.73 -4.15 4.76
N ASP A 111 -3.42 -4.83 3.85
CA ASP A 111 -4.76 -5.36 4.08
C ASP A 111 -4.68 -6.72 4.77
N ASP A 112 -5.52 -6.91 5.78
CA ASP A 112 -5.83 -8.22 6.33
C ASP A 112 -6.97 -8.82 5.52
N ARG A 113 -6.79 -10.04 5.02
CA ARG A 113 -7.80 -10.71 4.19
C ARG A 113 -8.06 -12.13 4.64
N SER A 114 -9.35 -12.48 4.70
CA SER A 114 -9.84 -13.84 4.95
C SER A 114 -10.73 -14.27 3.79
N ALA A 115 -10.48 -15.45 3.22
CA ALA A 115 -11.20 -15.98 2.06
C ALA A 115 -11.32 -14.99 0.87
N GLY A 116 -10.32 -14.12 0.68
CA GLY A 116 -10.30 -13.09 -0.38
C GLY A 116 -11.01 -11.78 -0.04
N VAL A 117 -11.73 -11.72 1.08
CA VAL A 117 -12.42 -10.53 1.59
C VAL A 117 -11.51 -9.75 2.53
N ARG A 118 -11.48 -8.41 2.44
CA ARG A 118 -10.76 -7.56 3.40
C ARG A 118 -11.48 -7.60 4.74
N THR A 119 -10.75 -7.94 5.81
CA THR A 119 -11.22 -7.99 7.20
C THR A 119 -10.51 -6.97 8.07
N GLY A 120 -9.71 -6.09 7.48
CA GLY A 120 -9.00 -5.04 8.19
C GLY A 120 -7.85 -4.51 7.36
N TYR A 121 -7.18 -3.50 7.90
CA TYR A 121 -5.94 -2.97 7.34
C TYR A 121 -5.12 -2.27 8.42
N ALA A 122 -3.83 -2.10 8.12
CA ALA A 122 -2.95 -1.25 8.91
C ALA A 122 -2.04 -0.40 8.02
N VAL A 123 -1.86 0.85 8.43
CA VAL A 123 -1.08 1.89 7.74
C VAL A 123 0.21 2.13 8.52
N TYR A 124 1.33 2.04 7.83
CA TYR A 124 2.67 2.13 8.39
C TYR A 124 3.48 3.22 7.70
N ARG A 125 4.40 3.80 8.47
CA ARG A 125 5.46 4.68 7.97
C ARG A 125 6.79 4.23 8.54
N TYR A 126 7.85 4.31 7.76
CA TYR A 126 9.20 4.13 8.29
C TYR A 126 9.61 5.33 9.14
N ALA A 127 9.88 5.11 10.43
CA ALA A 127 10.21 6.13 11.44
C ALA A 127 11.71 6.18 11.77
N GLY A 128 12.55 5.54 10.95
CA GLY A 128 14.00 5.54 11.08
C GLY A 128 14.56 4.29 11.75
N PRO A 129 15.90 4.10 11.73
CA PRO A 129 16.54 2.81 12.05
C PRO A 129 16.40 2.40 13.52
N VAL A 130 16.16 3.35 14.43
CA VAL A 130 15.98 3.08 15.86
C VAL A 130 14.52 2.74 16.19
N ARG A 131 13.57 3.38 15.52
CA ARG A 131 12.13 3.21 15.78
C ARG A 131 11.48 2.17 14.88
N GLY A 132 12.13 1.82 13.76
CA GLY A 132 11.60 0.91 12.75
C GLY A 132 10.35 1.48 12.10
N TYR A 133 9.28 0.71 12.13
CA TYR A 133 7.98 1.09 11.58
C TYR A 133 7.06 1.66 12.65
N GLU A 134 6.47 2.82 12.37
CA GLU A 134 5.36 3.37 13.13
C GLU A 134 4.03 2.94 12.48
N CYS A 135 3.12 2.39 13.29
CA CYS A 135 1.75 2.12 12.87
C CYS A 135 0.91 3.38 13.09
N LEU A 136 0.51 4.04 12.01
CA LEU A 136 -0.26 5.29 12.05
C LEU A 136 -1.74 5.02 12.28
N HIS A 137 -2.25 3.93 11.69
CA HIS A 137 -3.64 3.55 11.78
C HIS A 137 -3.80 2.03 11.68
N ARG A 138 -4.75 1.47 12.42
CA ARG A 138 -5.19 0.08 12.27
C ARG A 138 -6.69 0.02 12.44
N GLN A 139 -7.34 -0.70 11.52
CA GLN A 139 -8.75 -1.00 11.57
C GLN A 139 -8.93 -2.49 11.43
N ASP A 140 -9.64 -3.09 12.38
CA ASP A 140 -10.11 -4.46 12.31
C ASP A 140 -11.59 -4.41 11.90
N ASP A 141 -11.88 -4.81 10.66
CA ASP A 141 -13.26 -4.97 10.21
C ASP A 141 -13.75 -6.32 10.75
N ALA A 142 -14.61 -6.28 11.78
CA ALA A 142 -15.17 -7.50 12.37
C ALA A 142 -15.69 -8.41 11.25
N ALA A 143 -15.09 -9.59 11.12
CA ALA A 143 -15.48 -10.58 10.13
C ALA A 143 -16.96 -10.94 10.40
N LEU A 144 -17.85 -10.42 9.54
CA LEU A 144 -19.27 -10.78 9.52
C LEU A 144 -19.44 -12.24 9.08
#